data_AF-A0A9P8ZD83-F1
#
_entry.id   AF-A0A9P8ZD83-F1
#
_cell.length_a   1.000
_cell.length_b   1.000
_cell.length_c   1.000
_cell.angle_alpha   90.00
_cell.angle_beta   90.00
_cell.angle_gamma   90.00
#
_symmetry.space_group_name_H-M   'P 1'
#
loop_
_entity.id
_entity.type
_entity.pdbx_description
1 polymer ?
#
loop_
_entity_poly.entity_id
_entity_poly.type
_entity_poly.pdbx_seq_one_letter_code
_entity_poly.pdbx_strand_id
1 'polypeptide(L)'
;MSRFFTLALALCAVQAIPLSKRIELDDQACIDSIPPNADPGTVDAVYKAAMDMGANMIVRHASNFETCIQESRCNNLPCGDQDSVGAFQQRPSMGWGTVEQCQDPYYAAGKFLEQAIPMAAANPGWTPDQVAQGVQRAELGNLYAQRFDWANQLIAEAQGRAGGGGSPPPTQQAPPPPSGGGESSGCTTVTPVAGDSCWAIANAHGLDVGTFLSKNPSIDAGCSNLQIGVAYCI
;
A
#
# COMPACT_ATOMS: atom_id res chain seq x y z
N MET A 1 -0.47 -11.14 57.44
CA MET A 1 -1.55 -11.13 56.44
C MET A 1 -2.23 -9.77 56.57
N SER A 2 -2.30 -8.83 55.65
CA SER A 2 -2.05 -8.79 54.21
C SER A 2 -1.64 -7.35 53.85
N ARG A 3 -0.63 -7.16 52.99
CA ARG A 3 -0.27 -5.85 52.43
C ARG A 3 -1.17 -5.61 51.21
N PHE A 4 -2.00 -4.56 51.24
CA PHE A 4 -2.74 -4.11 50.07
C PHE A 4 -1.81 -3.31 49.16
N PHE A 5 -1.44 -3.88 48.01
CA PHE A 5 -0.83 -3.17 46.90
C PHE A 5 -1.96 -2.53 46.08
N THR A 6 -2.11 -1.21 46.17
CA THR A 6 -2.96 -0.46 45.24
C THR A 6 -2.19 -0.28 43.94
N LEU A 7 -2.54 -1.06 42.92
CA LEU A 7 -2.00 -0.93 41.57
C LEU A 7 -2.60 0.34 40.94
N ALA A 8 -1.82 1.42 40.88
CA ALA A 8 -2.20 2.61 40.11
C ALA A 8 -2.12 2.27 38.62
N LEU A 9 -3.28 2.15 37.98
CA LEU A 9 -3.39 2.03 36.52
C LEU A 9 -2.97 3.39 35.93
N ALA A 10 -1.76 3.46 35.39
CA ALA A 10 -1.33 4.60 34.61
C ALA A 10 -2.14 4.64 33.31
N LEU A 11 -3.18 5.46 33.27
CA LEU A 11 -3.78 5.91 32.01
C LEU A 11 -2.67 6.65 31.25
N CYS A 12 -2.13 6.04 30.20
CA CYS A 12 -1.46 6.78 29.14
C CYS A 12 -2.51 7.67 28.48
N ALA A 13 -2.72 8.87 29.01
CA ALA A 13 -3.35 9.93 28.26
C ALA A 13 -2.44 10.19 27.06
N VAL A 14 -2.88 9.77 25.88
CA VAL A 14 -2.35 10.30 24.61
C VAL A 14 -2.66 11.79 24.66
N GLN A 15 -1.68 12.58 25.11
CA GLN A 15 -1.85 14.02 25.14
C GLN A 15 -1.94 14.48 23.70
N ALA A 16 -3.14 14.92 23.29
CA ALA A 16 -3.32 15.62 22.05
C ALA A 16 -2.40 16.85 22.06
N ILE A 17 -1.47 16.91 21.10
CA ILE A 17 -0.58 18.04 20.93
C ILE A 17 -1.47 19.25 20.62
N PRO A 18 -1.42 20.34 21.41
CA PRO A 18 -2.21 21.53 21.15
C PRO A 18 -1.88 22.08 19.76
N LEU A 19 -2.90 22.57 19.05
CA LEU A 19 -2.84 23.07 17.68
C LEU A 19 -1.69 24.08 17.43
N SER A 20 -1.26 24.78 18.50
CA SER A 20 -0.18 25.76 18.50
C SER A 20 1.25 25.19 18.40
N LYS A 21 1.43 23.87 18.39
CA LYS A 21 2.74 23.20 18.17
C LYS A 21 2.90 22.57 16.78
N ARG A 22 1.94 22.80 15.88
CA ARG A 22 1.95 22.21 14.52
C ARG A 22 2.84 22.96 13.51
N ILE A 23 3.42 24.08 13.90
CA ILE A 23 4.27 24.93 13.05
C ILE A 23 5.64 25.02 13.74
N GLU A 24 6.56 24.07 13.51
CA GLU A 24 8.00 24.28 13.77
C GLU A 24 8.92 23.13 13.30
N LEU A 25 8.42 22.12 12.58
CA LEU A 25 9.30 21.30 11.75
C LEU A 25 9.35 21.98 10.39
N ASP A 26 10.52 22.46 9.97
CA ASP A 26 10.71 22.81 8.57
C ASP A 26 10.53 21.56 7.70
N ASP A 27 10.24 21.75 6.41
CA ASP A 27 9.87 20.65 5.51
C ASP A 27 10.92 19.52 5.52
N GLN A 28 12.20 19.87 5.70
CA GLN A 28 13.30 18.92 5.79
C GLN A 28 13.25 18.10 7.08
N ALA A 29 13.02 18.74 8.23
CA ALA A 29 12.88 18.03 9.50
C ALA A 29 11.67 17.08 9.50
N CYS A 30 10.61 17.41 8.77
CA CYS A 30 9.50 16.50 8.55
C CYS A 30 9.93 15.26 7.73
N ILE A 31 10.62 15.47 6.60
CA ILE A 31 11.14 14.40 5.74
C ILE A 31 12.10 13.49 6.51
N ASP A 32 13.00 14.07 7.29
CA ASP A 32 13.98 13.32 8.09
C ASP A 32 13.34 12.50 9.21
N SER A 33 12.12 12.86 9.62
CA SER A 33 11.36 12.14 10.66
C SER A 33 10.66 10.89 10.15
N ILE A 34 10.52 10.71 8.83
CA ILE A 34 9.75 9.61 8.24
C ILE A 34 10.45 8.28 8.55
N PRO A 35 9.80 7.35 9.29
CA PRO A 35 10.35 6.03 9.54
C PRO A 35 10.68 5.29 8.24
N PRO A 36 11.69 4.41 8.21
CA PRO A 36 12.03 3.65 7.01
C PRO A 36 10.95 2.64 6.60
N ASN A 37 10.13 2.19 7.56
CA ASN A 37 9.06 1.22 7.35
C ASN A 37 7.69 1.91 7.42
N ALA A 38 6.68 1.29 6.82
CA ALA A 38 5.30 1.73 6.93
C ALA A 38 4.73 1.51 8.33
N ASP A 39 3.82 2.39 8.73
CA ASP A 39 3.05 2.22 9.97
C ASP A 39 1.90 1.22 9.74
N PRO A 40 1.84 0.09 10.47
CA PRO A 40 0.81 -0.91 10.25
C PRO A 40 -0.62 -0.39 10.43
N GLY A 41 -0.85 0.54 11.37
CA GLY A 41 -2.17 1.12 11.58
C GLY A 41 -2.64 1.97 10.39
N THR A 42 -1.73 2.76 9.83
CA THR A 42 -1.93 3.52 8.60
C THR A 42 -2.21 2.58 7.43
N VAL A 43 -1.39 1.54 7.25
CA VAL A 43 -1.57 0.51 6.21
C VAL A 43 -2.94 -0.17 6.31
N ASP A 44 -3.37 -0.55 7.51
CA ASP A 44 -4.66 -1.21 7.73
C ASP A 44 -5.84 -0.28 7.40
N ALA A 45 -5.74 1.01 7.73
CA ALA A 45 -6.74 2.01 7.39
C ALA A 45 -6.82 2.27 5.88
N VAL A 46 -5.68 2.35 5.19
CA VAL A 46 -5.60 2.50 3.72
C VAL A 46 -6.20 1.29 3.02
N TYR A 47 -5.85 0.08 3.47
CA TYR A 47 -6.42 -1.17 2.98
C TYR A 47 -7.94 -1.20 3.17
N LYS A 48 -8.41 -0.85 4.37
CA LYS A 48 -9.84 -0.83 4.69
C LYS A 48 -10.62 0.13 3.78
N ALA A 49 -10.12 1.35 3.55
CA ALA A 49 -10.75 2.31 2.65
C ALA A 49 -10.86 1.77 1.21
N ALA A 50 -9.80 1.12 0.71
CA ALA A 50 -9.81 0.50 -0.61
C ALA A 50 -10.86 -0.61 -0.74
N MET A 51 -10.99 -1.47 0.27
CA MET A 51 -12.00 -2.53 0.29
C MET A 51 -13.43 -1.99 0.40
N ASP A 52 -13.68 -1.04 1.30
CA ASP A 52 -15.00 -0.45 1.49
C ASP A 52 -15.50 0.30 0.23
N MET A 53 -14.58 0.83 -0.59
CA MET A 53 -14.89 1.50 -1.85
C MET A 53 -14.92 0.57 -3.08
N GLY A 54 -14.67 -0.73 -2.92
CA GLY A 54 -14.64 -1.68 -4.03
C GLY A 54 -13.50 -1.44 -5.02
N ALA A 55 -12.35 -0.97 -4.54
CA ALA A 55 -11.15 -0.79 -5.34
C ALA A 55 -10.63 -2.15 -5.84
N ASN A 56 -10.43 -2.28 -7.15
CA ASN A 56 -9.79 -3.47 -7.71
C ASN A 56 -8.30 -3.52 -7.32
N MET A 57 -7.75 -4.73 -7.26
CA MET A 57 -6.41 -4.97 -6.73
C MET A 57 -5.32 -4.23 -7.52
N ILE A 58 -5.34 -4.35 -8.84
CA ILE A 58 -4.22 -3.90 -9.66
C ILE A 58 -4.22 -2.38 -9.74
N VAL A 59 -5.18 -1.74 -10.41
CA VAL A 59 -5.05 -0.32 -10.76
C VAL A 59 -5.44 0.62 -9.63
N ARG A 60 -6.44 0.27 -8.80
CA ARG A 60 -6.97 1.20 -7.78
C ARG A 60 -6.30 1.01 -6.43
N HIS A 61 -6.21 -0.24 -5.99
CA HIS A 61 -5.70 -0.57 -4.67
C HIS A 61 -4.18 -0.42 -4.61
N ALA A 62 -3.44 -0.91 -5.61
CA ALA A 62 -2.00 -0.67 -5.66
C ALA A 62 -1.66 0.82 -5.87
N SER A 63 -2.41 1.56 -6.69
CA SER A 63 -2.20 3.02 -6.87
C SER A 63 -2.36 3.81 -5.55
N ASN A 64 -3.32 3.40 -4.73
CA ASN A 64 -3.55 3.98 -3.40
C ASN A 64 -2.34 3.74 -2.46
N PHE A 65 -1.81 2.51 -2.47
CA PHE A 65 -0.63 2.16 -1.69
C PHE A 65 0.66 2.78 -2.24
N GLU A 66 0.87 2.80 -3.55
CA GLU A 66 2.02 3.45 -4.17
C GLU A 66 2.08 4.94 -3.84
N THR A 67 0.92 5.63 -3.85
CA THR A 67 0.83 7.03 -3.43
C THR A 67 1.22 7.17 -1.97
N CYS A 68 0.59 6.40 -1.08
CA CYS A 68 0.88 6.43 0.36
C CYS A 68 2.37 6.12 0.68
N ILE A 69 2.97 5.14 -0.02
CA ILE A 69 4.40 4.81 0.08
C ILE A 69 5.26 5.97 -0.38
N GLN A 70 4.90 6.59 -1.50
CA GLN A 70 5.69 7.66 -2.08
C GLN A 70 5.68 8.92 -1.21
N GLU A 71 4.52 9.27 -0.67
CA GLU A 71 4.33 10.52 0.06
C GLU A 71 4.90 10.45 1.47
N SER A 72 4.80 9.31 2.15
CA SER A 72 5.24 9.22 3.56
C SER A 72 5.76 7.85 3.99
N ARG A 73 6.11 6.98 3.03
CA ARG A 73 6.34 5.55 3.29
C ARG A 73 5.16 4.91 4.03
N CYS A 74 3.94 5.39 3.79
CA CYS A 74 2.73 5.03 4.53
C CYS A 74 2.82 5.26 6.05
N ASN A 75 3.32 6.42 6.46
CA ASN A 75 3.23 6.91 7.84
C ASN A 75 2.30 8.12 7.93
N ASN A 76 1.49 8.21 8.98
CA ASN A 76 0.60 9.33 9.19
C ASN A 76 1.32 10.53 9.82
N LEU A 77 1.74 11.49 9.00
CA LEU A 77 2.61 12.59 9.44
C LEU A 77 1.81 13.82 9.91
N PRO A 78 2.26 14.53 10.96
CA PRO A 78 1.66 15.79 11.37
C PRO A 78 2.14 17.01 10.58
N CYS A 79 3.01 16.80 9.60
CA CYS A 79 3.72 17.81 8.83
C CYS A 79 3.93 17.34 7.39
N GLY A 80 4.47 18.24 6.57
CA GLY A 80 4.78 18.04 5.16
C GLY A 80 5.16 19.36 4.50
N ASP A 81 5.45 19.35 3.20
CA ASP A 81 5.68 20.57 2.41
C ASP A 81 4.47 21.52 2.52
N GLN A 82 4.74 22.77 2.91
CA GLN A 82 3.75 23.83 3.08
C GLN A 82 2.63 23.51 4.10
N ASP A 83 1.46 23.03 3.64
CA ASP A 83 0.33 22.62 4.51
C ASP A 83 -0.09 21.16 4.29
N SER A 84 0.75 20.38 3.61
CA SER A 84 0.55 18.95 3.43
C SER A 84 0.61 18.23 4.78
N VAL A 85 -0.32 17.30 5.00
CA VAL A 85 -0.33 16.45 6.20
C VAL A 85 -0.80 15.04 5.87
N GLY A 86 -0.53 14.12 6.78
CA GLY A 86 -1.03 12.75 6.74
C GLY A 86 -0.32 11.83 5.75
N ALA A 87 -0.83 10.61 5.61
CA ALA A 87 -0.17 9.53 4.87
C ALA A 87 -0.08 9.75 3.35
N PHE A 88 -0.91 10.64 2.80
CA PHE A 88 -0.94 10.99 1.38
C PHE A 88 -0.38 12.39 1.11
N GLN A 89 0.17 13.04 2.15
CA GLN A 89 0.67 14.41 2.10
C GLN A 89 -0.32 15.35 1.38
N GLN A 90 -1.59 15.21 1.71
CA GLN A 90 -2.68 15.96 1.09
C GLN A 90 -2.76 17.37 1.69
N ARG A 91 -3.03 18.36 0.83
CA ARG A 91 -3.12 19.78 1.20
C ARG A 91 -4.56 20.20 1.46
N PRO A 92 -4.94 20.58 2.70
CA PRO A 92 -6.23 21.18 2.99
C PRO A 92 -6.51 22.41 2.12
N SER A 93 -5.50 23.26 1.90
CA SER A 93 -5.58 24.42 1.00
C SER A 93 -5.96 24.10 -0.45
N MET A 94 -5.72 22.86 -0.89
CA MET A 94 -6.05 22.38 -2.24
C MET A 94 -7.38 21.61 -2.31
N GLY A 95 -8.15 21.59 -1.23
CA GLY A 95 -9.50 21.02 -1.20
C GLY A 95 -9.58 19.52 -0.92
N TRP A 96 -8.51 18.90 -0.41
CA TRP A 96 -8.51 17.48 -0.03
C TRP A 96 -9.33 17.19 1.24
N GLY A 97 -9.54 18.18 2.11
CA GLY A 97 -10.30 18.05 3.35
C GLY A 97 -9.85 19.08 4.38
N THR A 98 -10.32 18.97 5.63
CA THR A 98 -9.70 19.67 6.77
C THR A 98 -8.37 19.02 7.14
N VAL A 99 -7.57 19.70 7.98
CA VAL A 99 -6.32 19.13 8.50
C VAL A 99 -6.58 17.80 9.22
N GLU A 100 -7.62 17.72 10.04
CA GLU A 100 -8.00 16.50 10.77
C GLU A 100 -8.39 15.37 9.83
N GLN A 101 -9.09 15.70 8.75
CA GLN A 101 -9.49 14.74 7.73
C GLN A 101 -8.28 14.22 6.95
N CYS A 102 -7.37 15.10 6.50
CA CYS A 102 -6.14 14.68 5.82
C CYS A 102 -5.21 13.86 6.74
N GLN A 103 -5.29 14.04 8.06
CA GLN A 103 -4.59 13.23 9.08
C GLN A 103 -5.35 11.98 9.53
N ASP A 104 -6.51 11.67 8.95
CA ASP A 104 -7.19 10.39 9.11
C ASP A 104 -6.83 9.52 7.89
N PRO A 105 -6.01 8.46 8.03
CA PRO A 105 -5.58 7.64 6.90
C PRO A 105 -6.73 6.97 6.14
N TYR A 106 -7.84 6.64 6.81
CA TYR A 106 -9.01 6.06 6.15
C TYR A 106 -9.69 7.10 5.26
N TYR A 107 -9.89 8.31 5.77
CA TYR A 107 -10.43 9.42 4.99
C TYR A 107 -9.50 9.79 3.82
N ALA A 108 -8.21 9.98 4.09
CA ALA A 108 -7.25 10.43 3.09
C ALA A 108 -7.13 9.45 1.92
N ALA A 109 -7.08 8.14 2.22
CA ALA A 109 -7.14 7.07 1.22
C ALA A 109 -8.46 7.08 0.45
N GLY A 110 -9.59 7.21 1.14
CA GLY A 110 -10.90 7.30 0.51
C GLY A 110 -10.99 8.47 -0.46
N LYS A 111 -10.48 9.65 -0.07
CA LYS A 111 -10.46 10.85 -0.89
C LYS A 111 -9.59 10.71 -2.13
N PHE A 112 -8.46 10.03 -2.02
CA PHE A 112 -7.64 9.65 -3.16
C PHE A 112 -8.41 8.72 -4.11
N LEU A 113 -9.05 7.68 -3.56
CA LEU A 113 -9.81 6.69 -4.32
C LEU A 113 -11.02 7.28 -5.04
N GLU A 114 -11.67 8.32 -4.51
CA GLU A 114 -12.73 9.06 -5.21
C GLU A 114 -12.26 9.59 -6.59
N GLN A 115 -10.96 9.87 -6.74
CA GLN A 115 -10.37 10.30 -8.01
C GLN A 115 -9.76 9.11 -8.77
N ALA A 116 -9.06 8.21 -8.09
CA ALA A 116 -8.36 7.09 -8.72
C ALA A 116 -9.32 6.08 -9.37
N ILE A 117 -10.47 5.79 -8.75
CA ILE A 117 -11.46 4.83 -9.27
C ILE A 117 -12.00 5.23 -10.65
N PRO A 118 -12.57 6.45 -10.84
CA PRO A 118 -13.06 6.87 -12.15
C PRO A 118 -11.91 7.07 -13.15
N MET A 119 -10.73 7.50 -12.70
CA MET A 119 -9.56 7.67 -13.56
C MET A 119 -9.09 6.33 -14.14
N ALA A 120 -8.96 5.31 -13.30
CA ALA A 120 -8.65 3.94 -13.72
C ALA A 120 -9.72 3.38 -14.67
N ALA A 121 -11.00 3.65 -14.39
CA ALA A 121 -12.10 3.20 -15.24
C ALA A 121 -12.08 3.86 -16.63
N ALA A 122 -11.73 5.15 -16.70
CA ALA A 122 -11.57 5.87 -17.96
C ALA A 122 -10.32 5.47 -18.75
N ASN A 123 -9.33 4.85 -18.08
CA ASN A 123 -8.04 4.49 -18.65
C ASN A 123 -7.69 3.02 -18.33
N PRO A 124 -8.38 2.04 -18.94
CA PRO A 124 -8.26 0.63 -18.55
C PRO A 124 -6.86 0.02 -18.78
N GLY A 125 -6.00 0.66 -19.57
CA GLY A 125 -4.61 0.25 -19.78
C GLY A 125 -3.60 0.96 -18.88
N TRP A 126 -4.04 1.86 -17.99
CA TRP A 126 -3.12 2.55 -17.09
C TRP A 126 -2.59 1.63 -16.00
N THR A 127 -1.30 1.77 -15.73
CA THR A 127 -0.66 1.15 -14.58
C THR A 127 -1.11 1.82 -13.28
N PRO A 128 -0.89 1.18 -12.12
CA PRO A 128 -1.16 1.80 -10.82
C PRO A 128 -0.46 3.16 -10.64
N ASP A 129 0.80 3.23 -11.05
CA ASP A 129 1.62 4.45 -11.02
C ASP A 129 1.07 5.52 -11.96
N GLN A 130 0.62 5.16 -13.17
CA GLN A 130 -0.03 6.11 -14.07
C GLN A 130 -1.32 6.70 -13.47
N VAL A 131 -2.10 5.90 -12.76
CA VAL A 131 -3.27 6.41 -12.01
C VAL A 131 -2.84 7.28 -10.83
N ALA A 132 -1.80 6.89 -10.09
CA ALA A 132 -1.29 7.67 -8.96
C ALA A 132 -0.79 9.05 -9.42
N GLN A 133 0.03 9.07 -10.47
CA GLN A 133 0.53 10.29 -11.12
C GLN A 133 -0.60 11.16 -11.66
N GLY A 134 -1.61 10.55 -12.28
CA GLY A 134 -2.77 11.27 -12.79
C GLY A 134 -3.56 11.96 -11.67
N VAL A 135 -3.76 11.29 -10.53
CA VAL A 135 -4.46 11.86 -9.36
C VAL A 135 -3.63 12.95 -8.68
N GLN A 136 -2.35 12.68 -8.42
CA GLN A 136 -1.46 13.64 -7.74
C GLN A 136 -1.01 14.79 -8.65
N ARG A 137 -1.22 14.68 -9.97
CA ARG A 137 -0.67 15.59 -10.99
C ARG A 137 0.85 15.78 -10.83
N ALA A 138 1.52 14.70 -10.47
CA ALA A 138 2.95 14.67 -10.22
C ALA A 138 3.61 13.68 -11.19
N GLU A 139 4.74 14.05 -11.79
CA GLU A 139 5.58 13.11 -12.53
C GLU A 139 6.41 12.32 -11.52
N LEU A 140 5.84 11.22 -11.04
CA LEU A 140 6.57 10.26 -10.23
C LEU A 140 7.53 9.51 -11.17
N GLY A 141 8.82 9.83 -11.12
CA GLY A 141 9.83 9.14 -11.94
C GLY A 141 9.76 7.60 -11.82
N ASN A 142 10.30 6.90 -12.83
CA ASN A 142 10.24 5.44 -13.04
C ASN A 142 10.81 4.57 -11.89
N LEU A 143 10.13 4.50 -10.75
CA LEU A 143 10.38 3.51 -9.68
C LEU A 143 9.26 2.46 -9.62
N TYR A 144 8.58 2.25 -10.74
CA TYR A 144 7.38 1.44 -10.89
C TYR A 144 7.51 0.06 -10.21
N ALA A 145 8.53 -0.73 -10.56
CA ALA A 145 8.66 -2.09 -10.05
C ALA A 145 8.85 -2.12 -8.51
N GLN A 146 9.71 -1.26 -7.98
CA GLN A 146 10.02 -1.24 -6.54
C GLN A 146 8.81 -0.83 -5.69
N ARG A 147 8.01 0.14 -6.18
CA ARG A 147 6.82 0.60 -5.46
C ARG A 147 5.66 -0.39 -5.58
N PHE A 148 5.48 -0.99 -6.76
CA PHE A 148 4.43 -1.99 -6.96
C PHE A 148 4.66 -3.23 -6.07
N ASP A 149 5.91 -3.70 -5.98
CA ASP A 149 6.26 -4.82 -5.10
C ASP A 149 6.00 -4.49 -3.63
N TRP A 150 6.42 -3.30 -3.17
CA TRP A 150 6.18 -2.88 -1.79
C TRP A 150 4.69 -2.64 -1.51
N ALA A 151 3.94 -2.08 -2.46
CA ALA A 151 2.49 -1.93 -2.35
C ALA A 151 1.79 -3.28 -2.18
N ASN A 152 2.13 -4.28 -3.01
CA ASN A 152 1.57 -5.63 -2.89
C ASN A 152 1.95 -6.29 -1.57
N GLN A 153 3.18 -6.07 -1.07
CA GLN A 153 3.59 -6.54 0.25
C GLN A 153 2.71 -5.94 1.35
N LEU A 154 2.55 -4.62 1.40
CA LEU A 154 1.74 -3.96 2.43
C LEU A 154 0.26 -4.39 2.37
N ILE A 155 -0.25 -4.64 1.16
CA ILE A 155 -1.61 -5.14 0.95
C ILE A 155 -1.76 -6.56 1.49
N ALA A 156 -0.83 -7.46 1.20
CA ALA A 156 -0.83 -8.82 1.74
C ALA A 156 -0.70 -8.84 3.27
N GLU A 157 0.13 -7.96 3.83
CA GLU A 157 0.26 -7.80 5.28
C GLU A 157 -1.05 -7.31 5.93
N ALA A 158 -1.72 -6.31 5.34
CA ALA A 158 -3.00 -5.81 5.82
C ALA A 158 -4.11 -6.86 5.72
N GLN A 159 -4.13 -7.61 4.62
CA GLN A 159 -5.03 -8.77 4.43
C GLN A 159 -4.85 -9.81 5.53
N GLY A 160 -3.60 -10.18 5.83
CA GLY A 160 -3.28 -11.13 6.88
C GLY A 160 -3.78 -10.68 8.26
N ARG A 161 -3.57 -9.40 8.59
CA ARG A 161 -4.05 -8.80 9.85
C ARG A 161 -5.59 -8.71 9.90
N ALA A 162 -6.24 -8.33 8.81
CA ALA A 162 -7.71 -8.26 8.73
C ALA A 162 -8.39 -9.64 8.83
N GLY A 163 -7.72 -10.70 8.37
CA GLY A 163 -8.20 -12.08 8.41
C GLY A 163 -8.05 -12.80 9.76
N GLY A 164 -7.53 -12.14 10.80
CA GLY A 164 -7.35 -12.73 12.14
C GLY A 164 -6.09 -13.58 12.33
N GLY A 165 -5.14 -13.54 11.39
CA GLY A 165 -3.81 -14.11 11.55
C GLY A 165 -2.86 -13.10 12.20
N GLY A 166 -2.17 -13.50 13.27
CA GLY A 166 -1.20 -12.64 13.96
C GLY A 166 -0.14 -12.04 13.02
N SER A 167 0.39 -10.87 13.42
CA SER A 167 1.34 -10.07 12.64
C SER A 167 2.45 -10.89 11.97
N PRO A 168 2.79 -10.63 10.70
CA PRO A 168 4.04 -11.12 10.14
C PRO A 168 5.22 -10.42 10.85
N PRO A 169 6.31 -11.15 11.19
CA PRO A 169 7.52 -10.54 11.74
C PRO A 169 8.27 -9.74 10.67
N PRO A 170 9.12 -8.77 11.05
CA PRO A 170 9.82 -7.93 10.08
C PRO A 170 10.85 -8.75 9.30
N THR A 171 10.78 -8.62 7.97
CA THR A 171 11.82 -8.92 6.97
C THR A 171 12.87 -9.96 7.36
N GLN A 172 12.59 -11.23 7.04
CA GLN A 172 13.57 -12.16 6.49
C GLN A 172 12.84 -13.06 5.48
N GLN A 173 13.48 -13.27 4.34
CA GLN A 173 13.03 -14.14 3.25
C GLN A 173 12.59 -15.48 3.83
N ALA A 174 11.30 -15.82 3.69
CA ALA A 174 10.77 -17.09 4.17
C ALA A 174 11.50 -18.24 3.44
N PRO A 175 11.83 -19.35 4.14
CA PRO A 175 12.35 -20.54 3.47
C PRO A 175 11.31 -21.06 2.47
N PRO A 176 11.73 -21.66 1.34
CA PRO A 176 10.80 -22.06 0.30
C PRO A 176 9.77 -23.06 0.87
N PRO A 177 8.46 -22.78 0.77
CA PRO A 177 7.42 -23.79 0.99
C PRO A 177 7.50 -24.84 -0.13
N PRO A 178 6.98 -26.06 0.09
CA PRO A 178 7.23 -27.21 -0.77
C PRO A 178 6.78 -26.96 -2.22
N SER A 179 7.66 -27.32 -3.16
CA SER A 179 7.45 -27.29 -4.61
C SER A 179 6.16 -28.00 -5.00
N GLY A 180 5.20 -27.27 -5.55
CA GLY A 180 3.96 -27.87 -6.06
C GLY A 180 3.00 -26.83 -6.60
N GLY A 181 3.21 -26.37 -7.84
CA GLY A 181 2.26 -25.48 -8.51
C GLY A 181 2.79 -24.81 -9.77
N GLY A 182 3.40 -25.57 -10.69
CA GLY A 182 3.69 -25.06 -12.03
C GLY A 182 2.58 -25.48 -13.00
N GLU A 183 2.06 -24.53 -13.76
CA GLU A 183 1.10 -24.77 -14.85
C GLU A 183 1.88 -24.84 -16.16
N SER A 184 2.14 -26.06 -16.63
CA SER A 184 2.99 -26.29 -17.81
C SER A 184 2.34 -27.08 -18.94
N SER A 185 1.07 -27.48 -18.84
CA SER A 185 0.43 -28.26 -19.91
C SER A 185 -0.28 -27.35 -20.92
N GLY A 186 0.37 -27.11 -22.06
CA GLY A 186 -0.27 -26.64 -23.30
C GLY A 186 -0.22 -25.14 -23.60
N CYS A 187 0.60 -24.37 -22.88
CA CYS A 187 0.79 -22.93 -23.08
C CYS A 187 2.27 -22.59 -23.30
N THR A 188 2.55 -21.41 -23.83
CA THR A 188 3.89 -20.83 -23.72
C THR A 188 4.10 -20.45 -22.26
N THR A 189 5.29 -20.70 -21.71
CA THR A 189 5.55 -20.44 -20.29
C THR A 189 6.63 -19.40 -20.07
N VAL A 190 6.52 -18.70 -18.96
CA VAL A 190 7.55 -17.83 -18.37
C VAL A 190 7.97 -18.38 -17.02
N THR A 191 9.21 -18.13 -16.63
CA THR A 191 9.75 -18.52 -15.33
C THR A 191 10.09 -17.25 -14.55
N PRO A 192 9.32 -16.90 -13.49
CA PRO A 192 9.58 -15.72 -12.69
C PRO A 192 10.97 -15.77 -12.08
N VAL A 193 11.65 -14.63 -12.06
CA VAL A 193 12.90 -14.39 -11.34
C VAL A 193 12.66 -13.45 -10.16
N ALA A 194 13.68 -13.22 -9.34
CA ALA A 194 13.58 -12.29 -8.23
C ALA A 194 13.24 -10.87 -8.74
N GLY A 195 12.15 -10.29 -8.21
CA GLY A 195 11.62 -9.00 -8.64
C GLY A 195 10.52 -9.06 -9.71
N ASP A 196 10.13 -10.26 -10.16
CA ASP A 196 8.95 -10.40 -11.02
C ASP A 196 7.65 -10.37 -10.23
N SER A 197 6.63 -9.79 -10.86
CA SER A 197 5.24 -9.84 -10.43
C SER A 197 4.35 -10.34 -11.57
N CYS A 198 3.14 -10.82 -11.26
CA CYS A 198 2.19 -11.27 -12.28
C CYS A 198 1.90 -10.18 -13.30
N TRP A 199 1.83 -8.92 -12.87
CA TRP A 199 1.65 -7.80 -13.78
C TRP A 199 2.87 -7.58 -14.67
N ALA A 200 4.08 -7.57 -14.09
CA ALA A 200 5.31 -7.33 -14.86
C ALA A 200 5.50 -8.40 -15.94
N ILE A 201 5.25 -9.66 -15.59
CA ILE A 201 5.26 -10.79 -16.49
C ILE A 201 4.18 -10.64 -17.56
N ALA A 202 2.91 -10.42 -17.16
CA ALA A 202 1.81 -10.29 -18.10
C ALA A 202 2.08 -9.17 -19.13
N ASN A 203 2.48 -8.00 -18.65
CA ASN A 203 2.75 -6.83 -19.48
C ASN A 203 3.94 -7.05 -20.43
N ALA A 204 5.02 -7.67 -19.96
CA ALA A 204 6.18 -8.02 -20.79
C ALA A 204 5.80 -8.96 -21.95
N HIS A 205 4.73 -9.74 -21.80
CA HIS A 205 4.22 -10.67 -22.78
C HIS A 205 2.94 -10.21 -23.48
N GLY A 206 2.55 -8.93 -23.34
CA GLY A 206 1.40 -8.34 -24.01
C GLY A 206 0.05 -8.88 -23.53
N LEU A 207 -0.01 -9.39 -22.30
CA LEU A 207 -1.20 -9.86 -21.62
C LEU A 207 -1.68 -8.81 -20.61
N ASP A 208 -3.00 -8.71 -20.42
CA ASP A 208 -3.49 -8.15 -19.18
C ASP A 208 -3.29 -9.15 -18.03
N VAL A 209 -3.05 -8.63 -16.83
CA VAL A 209 -2.80 -9.46 -15.65
C VAL A 209 -3.99 -10.35 -15.29
N GLY A 210 -5.23 -9.96 -15.62
CA GLY A 210 -6.41 -10.81 -15.46
C GLY A 210 -6.35 -12.05 -16.35
N THR A 211 -5.92 -11.89 -17.59
CA THR A 211 -5.65 -12.99 -18.53
C THR A 211 -4.53 -13.88 -18.01
N PHE A 212 -3.43 -13.31 -17.49
CA PHE A 212 -2.35 -14.10 -16.89
C PHE A 212 -2.84 -14.93 -15.68
N LEU A 213 -3.61 -14.34 -14.77
CA LEU A 213 -4.20 -15.05 -13.63
C LEU A 213 -5.21 -16.13 -14.08
N SER A 214 -5.99 -15.87 -15.14
CA SER A 214 -6.94 -16.86 -15.68
C SER A 214 -6.26 -18.07 -16.32
N LYS A 215 -5.07 -17.87 -16.90
CA LYS A 215 -4.22 -18.92 -17.45
C LYS A 215 -3.49 -19.70 -16.36
N ASN A 216 -3.36 -19.10 -15.17
CA ASN A 216 -2.67 -19.67 -14.04
C ASN A 216 -3.57 -19.74 -12.78
N PRO A 217 -4.66 -20.55 -12.76
CA PRO A 217 -5.55 -20.67 -11.61
C PRO A 217 -4.89 -21.03 -10.28
N SER A 218 -3.67 -21.58 -10.30
CA SER A 218 -2.86 -21.84 -9.11
C SER A 218 -2.38 -20.57 -8.42
N ILE A 219 -2.29 -19.46 -9.15
CA ILE A 219 -1.91 -18.15 -8.62
C ILE A 219 -3.13 -17.45 -8.01
N ASP A 220 -2.97 -16.96 -6.79
CA ASP A 220 -4.01 -16.19 -6.12
C ASP A 220 -4.24 -14.82 -6.78
N ALA A 221 -5.41 -14.22 -6.51
CA ALA A 221 -5.77 -12.94 -7.10
C ALA A 221 -4.85 -11.77 -6.72
N GLY A 222 -4.08 -11.92 -5.63
CA GLY A 222 -3.08 -10.96 -5.17
C GLY A 222 -1.67 -11.23 -5.70
N CYS A 223 -1.47 -12.27 -6.53
CA CYS A 223 -0.17 -12.74 -6.98
C CYS A 223 0.81 -13.08 -5.82
N SER A 224 0.31 -13.30 -4.61
CA SER A 224 1.17 -13.42 -3.42
C SER A 224 1.94 -14.74 -3.37
N ASN A 225 1.45 -15.74 -4.10
CA ASN A 225 2.01 -17.07 -4.20
C ASN A 225 2.78 -17.34 -5.51
N LEU A 226 3.16 -16.30 -6.26
CA LEU A 226 4.02 -16.45 -7.44
C LEU A 226 5.39 -17.01 -7.05
N GLN A 227 5.78 -18.13 -7.64
CA GLN A 227 7.00 -18.85 -7.27
C GLN A 227 8.14 -18.60 -8.27
N ILE A 228 9.27 -18.13 -7.76
CA ILE A 228 10.51 -18.00 -8.54
C ILE A 228 10.97 -19.39 -9.01
N GLY A 229 11.35 -19.49 -10.28
CA GLY A 229 11.82 -20.76 -10.85
C GLY A 229 10.71 -21.74 -11.25
N VAL A 230 9.44 -21.36 -11.14
CA VAL A 230 8.28 -22.16 -11.53
C VAL A 230 7.71 -21.67 -12.86
N ALA A 231 7.33 -22.58 -13.74
CA ALA A 231 6.76 -22.22 -15.04
C ALA A 231 5.28 -21.85 -14.92
N TYR A 232 4.91 -20.69 -15.46
CA TYR A 232 3.55 -20.17 -15.55
C TYR A 232 3.17 -19.86 -16.99
N CYS A 233 1.92 -20.06 -17.36
CA CYS A 233 1.37 -19.81 -18.68
C CYS A 233 1.31 -18.32 -19.02
N ILE A 234 1.73 -17.98 -20.23
CA ILE A 234 1.53 -16.71 -20.92
C ILE A 234 0.73 -16.94 -22.21
#